data_AF-A0A5E4NM47-F1
#
_entry.id   AF-A0A5E4NM47-F1
#
_cell.length_a   1.000
_cell.length_b   1.000
_cell.length_c   1.000
_cell.angle_alpha   90.00
_cell.angle_beta   90.00
_cell.angle_gamma   90.00
#
_symmetry.space_group_name_H-M   'P 1'
#
loop_
_entity.id
_entity.type
_entity.pdbx_description
1 polymer ?
#
loop_
_entity_poly.entity_id
_entity_poly.type
_entity_poly.pdbx_seq_one_letter_code
_entity_poly.pdbx_strand_id
1 'polypeptide(L)'
;MVIQANVSASAHIKKSKLITLIYNLSGGTINAQIIITVIATLGAVANGTILGWSSPAQVMLESENQVSFPVTDKDTQTFSSVFGIGAALGALPAGYVSGLFGRRTSMMLFEGFLLVGWIILVYPTSVWMLSVGRVLQGIGAGALCAIIPSYVGEIAEPQMRGRLGTVFQFLIVAGILFSYTFGAFLKYVPFCLLCAVWVLLHLLGALCIPESPYYLMGKNHPERAAASLQTLRGSSDTTEELAAIKDFIEQQKAQSYTISEVLSDKTNRKALLISIGCMFFQQMSGINVVIFYMTDIFESTGSNISPNACTITVGIVQVKPIGTSLTTCTNWTLVFVVTYVSNELTHWLGSSGCFLTFSAFCLMGAVFAMVIVPETKNKSLAEIQLRLVGKRAAAPRAAVSSIAMTETTTQLPTVVTDLPTVATDLPTVVTDSPTVVTEEAKVQETSEIP
;
A
#
# COMPACT_ATOMS: atom_id res chain seq x y z
N MET A 1 44.66 -11.57 29.49
CA MET A 1 44.11 -12.87 29.01
C MET A 1 42.74 -13.23 29.59
N VAL A 2 42.38 -12.85 30.83
CA VAL A 2 41.04 -13.16 31.40
C VAL A 2 39.91 -12.28 30.82
N ILE A 3 40.23 -11.08 30.30
CA ILE A 3 39.23 -10.16 29.70
C ILE A 3 38.79 -10.64 28.29
N GLN A 4 39.66 -11.24 27.49
CA GLN A 4 39.30 -11.82 26.18
C GLN A 4 38.45 -13.10 26.29
N ALA A 5 38.59 -13.86 27.39
CA ALA A 5 37.79 -15.05 27.62
C ALA A 5 36.32 -14.71 28.01
N ASN A 6 36.10 -13.61 28.74
CA ASN A 6 34.75 -13.16 29.07
C ASN A 6 34.03 -12.45 27.91
N VAL A 7 34.76 -11.86 26.96
CA VAL A 7 34.18 -11.34 25.70
C VAL A 7 33.72 -12.48 24.79
N SER A 8 34.45 -13.60 24.78
CA SER A 8 34.04 -14.83 24.07
C SER A 8 32.83 -15.52 24.72
N ALA A 9 32.75 -15.55 26.06
CA ALA A 9 31.63 -16.16 26.77
C ALA A 9 30.35 -15.30 26.76
N SER A 10 30.47 -13.96 26.67
CA SER A 10 29.33 -13.06 26.49
C SER A 10 28.87 -12.95 25.03
N ALA A 11 29.71 -13.28 24.05
CA ALA A 11 29.31 -13.40 22.64
C ALA A 11 28.32 -14.56 22.38
N HIS A 12 28.10 -15.43 23.37
CA HIS A 12 26.92 -16.30 23.47
C HIS A 12 25.72 -15.56 24.07
N ILE A 13 25.48 -14.30 23.68
CA ILE A 13 24.14 -13.70 23.73
C ILE A 13 23.26 -14.68 22.97
N LYS A 14 22.29 -15.28 23.68
CA LYS A 14 21.22 -16.11 23.12
C LYS A 14 20.68 -15.41 21.87
N LYS A 15 21.21 -15.73 20.68
CA LYS A 15 20.49 -15.55 19.43
C LYS A 15 19.20 -16.33 19.67
N SER A 16 18.10 -15.61 19.85
CA SER A 16 16.78 -16.23 19.87
C SER A 16 16.76 -17.22 18.71
N LYS A 17 16.44 -18.50 18.97
CA LYS A 17 16.41 -19.55 17.93
C LYS A 17 15.64 -19.08 16.68
N LEU A 18 14.70 -18.16 16.89
CA LEU A 18 13.88 -17.49 15.89
C LEU A 18 14.66 -16.52 14.98
N ILE A 19 15.61 -15.74 15.50
CA ILE A 19 16.45 -14.84 14.70
C ILE A 19 17.40 -15.66 13.81
N THR A 20 17.97 -16.74 14.36
CA THR A 20 18.78 -17.68 13.56
C THR A 20 17.94 -18.40 12.51
N LEU A 21 16.68 -18.72 12.80
CA LEU A 21 15.75 -19.32 11.84
C LEU A 21 15.41 -18.35 10.70
N ILE A 22 15.12 -17.07 11.01
CA ILE A 22 14.88 -16.02 10.01
C ILE A 22 16.12 -15.86 9.13
N TYR A 23 17.31 -15.80 9.72
CA TYR A 23 18.57 -15.70 8.99
C TYR A 23 18.79 -16.89 8.04
N ASN A 24 18.59 -18.12 8.53
CA ASN A 24 18.77 -19.33 7.73
C ASN A 24 17.73 -19.48 6.60
N LEU A 25 16.49 -19.06 6.83
CA LEU A 25 15.43 -19.04 5.81
C LEU A 25 15.66 -17.96 4.74
N SER A 26 16.36 -16.89 5.10
CA SER A 26 16.57 -15.73 4.23
C SER A 26 17.66 -15.96 3.16
N GLY A 27 18.64 -16.83 3.38
CA GLY A 27 19.69 -17.11 2.40
C GLY A 27 20.73 -15.99 2.20
N GLY A 28 20.79 -14.96 3.06
CA GLY A 28 21.82 -13.91 2.99
C GLY A 28 21.48 -12.61 3.74
N THR A 29 22.44 -11.69 3.77
CA THR A 29 22.41 -10.43 4.56
C THR A 29 21.34 -9.43 4.14
N ILE A 30 21.16 -9.21 2.82
CA ILE A 30 20.08 -8.38 2.25
C ILE A 30 18.69 -8.92 2.63
N ASN A 31 18.56 -10.24 2.74
CA ASN A 31 17.27 -10.88 2.98
C ASN A 31 16.83 -10.75 4.44
N ALA A 32 17.74 -10.62 5.40
CA ALA A 32 17.39 -10.39 6.81
C ALA A 32 16.77 -8.99 7.04
N GLN A 33 17.35 -7.93 6.48
CA GLN A 33 16.81 -6.57 6.57
C GLN A 33 15.45 -6.44 5.88
N ILE A 34 15.27 -7.07 4.71
CA ILE A 34 13.99 -7.12 4.00
C ILE A 34 12.95 -7.84 4.85
N ILE A 35 13.26 -9.02 5.40
CA ILE A 35 12.31 -9.78 6.24
C ILE A 35 11.93 -8.99 7.49
N ILE A 36 12.90 -8.42 8.20
CA ILE A 36 12.65 -7.59 9.39
C ILE A 36 11.76 -6.40 9.04
N THR A 37 12.04 -5.75 7.91
CA THR A 37 11.22 -4.62 7.44
C THR A 37 9.80 -5.06 7.12
N VAL A 38 9.64 -6.17 6.39
CA VAL A 38 8.31 -6.73 6.07
C VAL A 38 7.55 -7.02 7.35
N ILE A 39 8.18 -7.71 8.32
CA ILE A 39 7.58 -7.99 9.63
C ILE A 39 7.17 -6.70 10.33
N ALA A 40 8.05 -5.70 10.40
CA ALA A 40 7.74 -4.42 11.03
C ALA A 40 6.59 -3.68 10.32
N THR A 41 6.50 -3.79 9.00
CA THR A 41 5.43 -3.19 8.19
C THR A 41 4.13 -4.00 8.17
N LEU A 42 4.05 -5.22 8.72
CA LEU A 42 2.78 -5.97 8.79
C LEU A 42 1.70 -5.22 9.58
N GLY A 43 2.08 -4.34 10.51
CA GLY A 43 1.14 -3.45 11.19
C GLY A 43 0.37 -2.52 10.24
N ALA A 44 0.90 -2.26 9.04
CA ALA A 44 0.18 -1.57 7.99
C ALA A 44 -1.03 -2.37 7.49
N VAL A 45 -0.92 -3.70 7.36
CA VAL A 45 -2.05 -4.56 6.99
C VAL A 45 -3.11 -4.51 8.07
N ALA A 46 -2.70 -4.60 9.34
CA ALA A 46 -3.61 -4.47 10.48
C ALA A 46 -4.33 -3.09 10.51
N ASN A 47 -3.62 -2.00 10.22
CA ASN A 47 -4.24 -0.68 10.07
C ASN A 47 -5.20 -0.63 8.87
N GLY A 48 -4.81 -1.24 7.75
CA GLY A 48 -5.64 -1.35 6.56
C GLY A 48 -6.93 -2.11 6.82
N THR A 49 -6.89 -3.22 7.57
CA THR A 49 -8.10 -3.98 7.90
C THR A 49 -9.04 -3.17 8.78
N ILE A 50 -8.52 -2.41 9.76
CA ILE A 50 -9.28 -1.49 10.61
C ILE A 50 -9.94 -0.35 9.82
N LEU A 51 -9.24 0.19 8.81
CA LEU A 51 -9.77 1.24 7.94
C LEU A 51 -10.87 0.70 7.01
N GLY A 52 -10.65 -0.45 6.39
CA GLY A 52 -11.61 -1.07 5.48
C GLY A 52 -12.78 -1.78 6.18
N TRP A 53 -12.71 -2.00 7.50
CA TRP A 53 -13.71 -2.75 8.26
C TRP A 53 -15.09 -2.08 8.27
N SER A 54 -15.15 -0.74 8.38
CA SER A 54 -16.41 0.00 8.52
C SER A 54 -17.40 -0.32 7.40
N SER A 55 -16.94 -0.36 6.15
CA SER A 55 -17.82 -0.50 4.97
C SER A 55 -18.66 -1.79 4.97
N PRO A 56 -18.07 -3.00 5.06
CA PRO A 56 -18.87 -4.22 5.18
C PRO A 56 -19.54 -4.36 6.56
N ALA A 57 -18.92 -3.86 7.64
CA ALA A 57 -19.46 -4.03 8.98
C ALA A 57 -20.75 -3.24 9.24
N GLN A 58 -20.89 -2.05 8.66
CA GLN A 58 -22.10 -1.23 8.76
C GLN A 58 -23.31 -1.97 8.20
N VAL A 59 -23.18 -2.45 6.95
CA VAL A 59 -24.22 -3.29 6.32
C VAL A 59 -24.55 -4.50 7.19
N MET A 60 -23.56 -5.22 7.73
CA MET A 60 -23.83 -6.37 8.60
C MET A 60 -24.54 -6.03 9.91
N LEU A 61 -24.27 -4.86 10.49
CA LEU A 61 -24.88 -4.39 11.73
C LEU A 61 -26.30 -3.86 11.50
N GLU A 62 -26.60 -3.37 10.31
CA GLU A 62 -27.90 -2.83 9.91
C GLU A 62 -28.82 -3.91 9.32
N SER A 63 -28.28 -4.84 8.53
CA SER A 63 -29.05 -5.79 7.73
C SER A 63 -29.45 -7.06 8.47
N GLU A 64 -28.93 -7.32 9.68
CA GLU A 64 -29.19 -8.57 10.38
C GLU A 64 -29.29 -8.41 11.91
N ASN A 65 -30.14 -9.23 12.54
CA ASN A 65 -30.22 -9.46 14.00
C ASN A 65 -28.94 -10.10 14.60
N GLN A 66 -27.76 -9.82 14.02
CA GLN A 66 -26.46 -10.38 14.43
C GLN A 66 -25.98 -9.78 15.76
N VAL A 67 -26.41 -8.57 16.08
CA VAL A 67 -26.21 -7.92 17.36
C VAL A 67 -27.55 -7.70 18.07
N SER A 68 -27.55 -7.79 19.39
CA SER A 68 -28.78 -7.77 20.21
C SER A 68 -29.39 -6.37 20.41
N PHE A 69 -28.89 -5.36 19.70
CA PHE A 69 -29.30 -3.96 19.84
C PHE A 69 -29.43 -3.30 18.47
N PRO A 70 -30.38 -2.37 18.29
CA PRO A 70 -30.54 -1.67 17.01
C PRO A 70 -29.36 -0.72 16.76
N VAL A 71 -28.93 -0.63 15.50
CA VAL A 71 -27.93 0.31 15.02
C VAL A 71 -28.59 1.18 13.95
N THR A 72 -28.53 2.50 14.13
CA THR A 72 -29.04 3.47 13.14
C THR A 72 -27.91 4.03 12.28
N ASP A 73 -28.24 4.64 11.14
CA ASP A 73 -27.26 5.32 10.27
C ASP A 73 -26.43 6.37 11.04
N LYS A 74 -27.07 7.05 12.01
CA LYS A 74 -26.40 8.03 12.88
C LYS A 74 -25.40 7.37 13.82
N ASP A 75 -25.71 6.18 14.32
CA ASP A 75 -24.80 5.39 15.14
C ASP A 75 -23.60 4.92 14.31
N THR A 76 -23.89 4.42 13.10
CA THR A 76 -22.92 4.07 12.06
C THR A 76 -21.94 5.21 11.78
N GLN A 77 -22.44 6.43 11.59
CA GLN A 77 -21.60 7.61 11.39
C GLN A 77 -20.77 7.97 12.64
N THR A 78 -21.38 7.82 13.81
CA THR A 78 -20.74 8.13 15.10
C THR A 78 -19.54 7.23 15.34
N PHE A 79 -19.69 5.90 15.31
CA PHE A 79 -18.56 5.02 15.61
C PHE A 79 -17.50 5.03 14.48
N SER A 80 -17.87 5.27 13.22
CA SER A 80 -16.90 5.35 12.13
C SER A 80 -16.05 6.62 12.20
N SER A 81 -16.62 7.76 12.59
CA SER A 81 -15.90 9.04 12.64
C SER A 81 -14.97 9.19 13.85
N VAL A 82 -15.34 8.65 15.03
CA VAL A 82 -14.51 8.74 16.26
C VAL A 82 -13.17 8.02 16.14
N PHE A 83 -13.00 7.12 15.17
CA PHE A 83 -11.69 6.55 14.82
C PHE A 83 -10.65 7.64 14.51
N GLY A 84 -11.04 8.71 13.79
CA GLY A 84 -10.14 9.81 13.46
C GLY A 84 -9.66 10.58 14.70
N ILE A 85 -10.53 10.75 15.69
CA ILE A 85 -10.17 11.36 16.98
C ILE A 85 -9.14 10.48 17.70
N GLY A 86 -9.39 9.17 17.76
CA GLY A 86 -8.43 8.22 18.31
C GLY A 86 -7.08 8.29 17.59
N ALA A 87 -7.07 8.33 16.26
CA ALA A 87 -5.85 8.43 15.46
C ALA A 87 -5.03 9.68 15.77
N ALA A 88 -5.68 10.84 15.94
CA ALA A 88 -5.01 12.06 16.36
C ALA A 88 -4.40 11.92 17.77
N LEU A 89 -5.16 11.37 18.73
CA LEU A 89 -4.71 11.14 20.10
C LEU A 89 -3.54 10.16 20.19
N GLY A 90 -3.49 9.17 19.30
CA GLY A 90 -2.38 8.21 19.20
C GLY A 90 -1.13 8.80 18.54
N ALA A 91 -1.30 9.49 17.40
CA ALA A 91 -0.19 9.99 16.60
C ALA A 91 0.63 11.09 17.30
N LEU A 92 -0.03 11.99 18.04
CA LEU A 92 0.63 13.12 18.72
C LEU A 92 1.71 12.68 19.73
N PRO A 93 1.42 11.81 20.72
CA PRO A 93 2.42 11.35 21.69
C PRO A 93 3.36 10.27 21.14
N ALA A 94 3.05 9.65 20.00
CA ALA A 94 3.79 8.48 19.49
C ALA A 94 5.30 8.71 19.36
N GLY A 95 5.71 9.89 18.88
CA GLY A 95 7.12 10.26 18.77
C GLY A 95 7.82 10.28 20.13
N TYR A 96 7.20 10.92 21.13
CA TYR A 96 7.73 10.98 22.50
C TYR A 96 7.81 9.60 23.15
N VAL A 97 6.73 8.81 23.07
CA VAL A 97 6.66 7.44 23.61
C VAL A 97 7.74 6.56 22.96
N SER A 98 7.93 6.65 21.64
CA SER A 98 8.96 5.91 20.91
C SER A 98 10.40 6.30 21.28
N GLY A 99 10.61 7.54 21.72
CA GLY A 99 11.88 8.02 22.28
C GLY A 99 12.11 7.54 23.72
N LEU A 100 11.05 7.29 24.50
CA LEU A 100 11.16 6.79 25.86
C LEU A 100 11.40 5.29 25.93
N PHE A 101 10.57 4.49 25.25
CA PHE A 101 10.53 3.03 25.38
C PHE A 101 11.24 2.28 24.24
N GLY A 102 11.60 2.99 23.16
CA GLY A 102 12.12 2.38 21.93
C GLY A 102 11.02 2.12 20.91
N ARG A 103 11.42 1.88 19.66
CA ARG A 103 10.49 1.79 18.54
C ARG A 103 9.71 0.48 18.62
N ARG A 104 10.43 -0.63 18.82
CA ARG A 104 9.84 -1.97 18.94
C ARG A 104 8.85 -2.05 20.10
N THR A 105 9.27 -1.61 21.30
CA THR A 105 8.40 -1.66 22.49
C THR A 105 7.16 -0.79 22.32
N SER A 106 7.32 0.38 21.69
CA SER A 106 6.19 1.28 21.45
C SER A 106 5.19 0.72 20.44
N MET A 107 5.67 0.02 19.39
CA MET A 107 4.75 -0.72 18.49
C MET A 107 3.88 -1.68 19.29
N MET A 108 4.50 -2.54 20.11
CA MET A 108 3.77 -3.52 20.92
C MET A 108 2.77 -2.89 21.90
N LEU A 109 3.15 -1.76 22.50
CA LEU A 109 2.26 -1.00 23.39
C LEU A 109 1.01 -0.52 22.65
N PHE A 110 1.19 0.09 21.47
CA PHE A 110 0.08 0.64 20.68
C PHE A 110 -0.76 -0.44 19.99
N GLU A 111 -0.17 -1.60 19.67
CA GLU A 111 -0.91 -2.79 19.26
C GLU A 111 -1.83 -3.33 20.36
N GLY A 112 -1.46 -3.15 21.64
CA GLY A 112 -2.33 -3.47 22.76
C GLY A 112 -3.68 -2.74 22.66
N PHE A 113 -3.68 -1.46 22.29
CA PHE A 113 -4.92 -0.69 22.07
C PHE A 113 -5.73 -1.25 20.89
N LEU A 114 -5.05 -1.66 19.80
CA LEU A 114 -5.73 -2.29 18.65
C LEU A 114 -6.41 -3.61 19.05
N LEU A 115 -5.74 -4.46 19.83
CA LEU A 115 -6.28 -5.74 20.30
C LEU A 115 -7.48 -5.53 21.23
N VAL A 116 -7.38 -4.62 22.20
CA VAL A 116 -8.50 -4.30 23.09
C VAL A 116 -9.68 -3.75 22.28
N GLY A 117 -9.41 -2.90 21.29
CA GLY A 117 -10.42 -2.43 20.33
C GLY A 117 -11.12 -3.60 19.64
N TRP A 118 -10.37 -4.52 19.02
CA TRP A 118 -10.96 -5.69 18.37
C TRP A 118 -11.77 -6.56 19.33
N ILE A 119 -11.28 -6.81 20.55
CA ILE A 119 -12.02 -7.60 21.56
C ILE A 119 -13.39 -6.98 21.84
N ILE A 120 -13.46 -5.64 21.97
CA ILE A 120 -14.72 -4.91 22.15
C ILE A 120 -15.63 -5.04 20.92
N LEU A 121 -15.05 -4.92 19.71
CA LEU A 121 -15.78 -4.98 18.44
C LEU A 121 -16.27 -6.38 18.06
N VAL A 122 -15.70 -7.46 18.61
CA VAL A 122 -16.17 -8.84 18.37
C VAL A 122 -17.50 -9.11 19.08
N TYR A 123 -17.69 -8.59 20.31
CA TYR A 123 -18.93 -8.76 21.08
C TYR A 123 -19.45 -7.42 21.61
N PRO A 124 -19.91 -6.51 20.72
CA PRO A 124 -20.50 -5.27 21.17
C PRO A 124 -21.85 -5.57 21.83
N THR A 125 -22.17 -4.88 22.94
CA THR A 125 -23.52 -4.92 23.55
C THR A 125 -24.27 -3.60 23.40
N SER A 126 -23.62 -2.57 22.86
CA SER A 126 -24.19 -1.25 22.59
C SER A 126 -23.37 -0.48 21.56
N VAL A 127 -23.97 0.55 20.96
CA VAL A 127 -23.30 1.49 20.04
C VAL A 127 -22.11 2.20 20.69
N TRP A 128 -22.20 2.50 21.99
CA TRP A 128 -21.11 3.14 22.73
C TRP A 128 -19.86 2.24 22.77
N MET A 129 -20.03 0.91 22.92
CA MET A 129 -18.90 -0.02 22.85
C MET A 129 -18.24 -0.01 21.47
N LEU A 130 -19.02 0.05 20.38
CA LEU A 130 -18.46 0.21 19.03
C LEU A 130 -17.62 1.49 18.95
N SER A 131 -18.13 2.60 19.48
CA SER A 131 -17.42 3.89 19.50
C SER A 131 -16.11 3.82 20.31
N VAL A 132 -16.14 3.22 21.50
CA VAL A 132 -14.94 3.03 22.34
C VAL A 132 -13.92 2.14 21.65
N GLY A 133 -14.36 1.02 21.06
CA GLY A 133 -13.50 0.13 20.29
C GLY A 133 -12.82 0.86 19.13
N ARG A 134 -13.56 1.71 18.42
CA ARG A 134 -13.05 2.53 17.30
C ARG A 134 -12.07 3.60 17.75
N VAL A 135 -12.29 4.25 18.90
CA VAL A 135 -11.32 5.19 19.48
C VAL A 135 -10.02 4.48 19.84
N LEU A 136 -10.08 3.30 20.48
CA LEU A 136 -8.89 2.51 20.82
C LEU A 136 -8.13 2.04 19.58
N GLN A 137 -8.85 1.57 18.56
CA GLN A 137 -8.27 1.24 17.26
C GLN A 137 -7.63 2.47 16.60
N GLY A 138 -8.26 3.64 16.71
CA GLY A 138 -7.69 4.90 16.27
C GLY A 138 -6.36 5.20 16.95
N ILE A 139 -6.31 5.15 18.28
CA ILE A 139 -5.10 5.43 19.07
C ILE A 139 -3.94 4.53 18.62
N GLY A 140 -4.17 3.22 18.52
CA GLY A 140 -3.13 2.30 18.05
C GLY A 140 -2.72 2.58 16.60
N ALA A 141 -3.69 2.74 15.69
CA ALA A 141 -3.42 2.90 14.27
C ALA A 141 -2.65 4.20 13.97
N GLY A 142 -3.07 5.32 14.57
CA GLY A 142 -2.42 6.62 14.43
C GLY A 142 -0.98 6.61 14.95
N ALA A 143 -0.74 5.98 16.10
CA ALA A 143 0.61 5.85 16.63
C ALA A 143 1.50 4.96 15.75
N LEU A 144 0.99 3.82 15.27
CA LEU A 144 1.75 2.93 14.38
C LEU A 144 2.09 3.58 13.04
N CYS A 145 1.22 4.44 12.50
CA CYS A 145 1.50 5.24 11.29
C CYS A 145 2.65 6.24 11.48
N ALA A 146 3.00 6.62 12.71
CA ALA A 146 4.19 7.44 13.00
C ALA A 146 5.42 6.57 13.31
N ILE A 147 5.25 5.50 14.09
CA ILE A 147 6.37 4.71 14.63
C ILE A 147 6.96 3.76 13.59
N ILE A 148 6.12 3.07 12.79
CA ILE A 148 6.60 2.09 11.81
C ILE A 148 7.47 2.73 10.73
N PRO A 149 7.05 3.82 10.06
CA PRO A 149 7.91 4.48 9.07
C PRO A 149 9.22 5.01 9.67
N SER A 150 9.17 5.52 10.91
CA SER A 150 10.37 5.99 11.63
C SER A 150 11.34 4.84 11.90
N TYR A 151 10.85 3.69 12.38
CA TYR A 151 11.66 2.50 12.59
C TYR A 151 12.28 1.99 11.28
N VAL A 152 11.49 1.88 10.21
CA VAL A 152 11.99 1.50 8.88
C VAL A 152 13.08 2.45 8.42
N GLY A 153 12.91 3.76 8.62
CA GLY A 153 13.93 4.77 8.31
C GLY A 153 15.25 4.56 9.05
N GLU A 154 15.19 4.15 10.32
CA GLU A 154 16.36 3.92 11.17
C GLU A 154 17.08 2.59 10.91
N ILE A 155 16.38 1.56 10.41
CA ILE A 155 17.01 0.25 10.11
C ILE A 155 17.43 0.09 8.64
N ALA A 156 16.77 0.81 7.73
CA ALA A 156 17.00 0.69 6.30
C ALA A 156 18.29 1.40 5.87
N GLU A 157 19.06 0.71 5.02
CA GLU A 157 20.17 1.31 4.30
C GLU A 157 19.67 2.46 3.39
N PRO A 158 20.48 3.53 3.21
CA PRO A 158 20.09 4.71 2.43
C PRO A 158 19.55 4.38 1.03
N GLN A 159 20.15 3.39 0.35
CA GLN A 159 19.80 2.99 -1.01
C GLN A 159 18.41 2.33 -1.12
N MET A 160 17.92 1.70 -0.05
CA MET A 160 16.65 0.97 -0.05
C MET A 160 15.53 1.66 0.74
N ARG A 161 15.85 2.73 1.50
CA ARG A 161 14.90 3.42 2.39
C ARG A 161 13.61 3.85 1.69
N GLY A 162 13.69 4.39 0.47
CA GLY A 162 12.50 4.80 -0.30
C GLY A 162 11.62 3.62 -0.73
N ARG A 163 12.24 2.51 -1.16
CA ARG A 163 11.52 1.29 -1.55
C ARG A 163 10.82 0.66 -0.34
N LEU A 164 11.53 0.55 0.76
CA LEU A 164 11.03 -0.02 2.01
C LEU A 164 9.93 0.84 2.66
N GLY A 165 10.02 2.17 2.55
CA GLY A 165 8.95 3.07 2.98
C GLY A 165 7.65 2.89 2.18
N THR A 166 7.75 2.57 0.88
CA THR A 166 6.59 2.37 0.00
C THR A 166 5.82 1.08 0.34
N VAL A 167 6.51 0.05 0.86
CA VAL A 167 5.89 -1.21 1.32
C VAL A 167 4.82 -0.95 2.37
N PHE A 168 5.07 -0.01 3.29
CA PHE A 168 4.11 0.35 4.33
C PHE A 168 2.77 0.81 3.75
N GLN A 169 2.77 1.76 2.82
CA GLN A 169 1.54 2.26 2.20
C GLN A 169 0.84 1.19 1.37
N PHE A 170 1.59 0.38 0.63
CA PHE A 170 1.05 -0.74 -0.13
C PHE A 170 0.29 -1.72 0.77
N LEU A 171 0.86 -2.06 1.93
CA LEU A 171 0.26 -2.99 2.88
C LEU A 171 -1.00 -2.42 3.56
N ILE A 172 -1.11 -1.10 3.77
CA ILE A 172 -2.38 -0.46 4.20
C ILE A 172 -3.48 -0.76 3.18
N VAL A 173 -3.22 -0.48 1.90
CA VAL A 173 -4.22 -0.69 0.84
C VAL A 173 -4.56 -2.17 0.68
N ALA A 174 -3.57 -3.06 0.81
CA ALA A 174 -3.80 -4.51 0.82
C ALA A 174 -4.72 -4.94 1.98
N GLY A 175 -4.58 -4.35 3.17
CA GLY A 175 -5.47 -4.57 4.30
C GLY A 175 -6.90 -4.07 4.07
N ILE A 176 -7.07 -2.92 3.40
CA ILE A 176 -8.40 -2.42 3.02
C ILE A 176 -9.07 -3.39 2.04
N LEU A 177 -8.35 -3.80 0.99
CA LEU A 177 -8.83 -4.80 0.02
C LEU A 177 -9.18 -6.13 0.71
N PHE A 178 -8.37 -6.55 1.68
CA PHE A 178 -8.66 -7.73 2.49
C PHE A 178 -10.01 -7.58 3.21
N SER A 179 -10.24 -6.46 3.90
CA SER A 179 -11.52 -6.20 4.59
C SER A 179 -12.71 -6.18 3.64
N TYR A 180 -12.60 -5.52 2.49
CA TYR A 180 -13.66 -5.51 1.47
C TYR A 180 -13.97 -6.90 0.93
N THR A 181 -12.93 -7.70 0.68
CA THR A 181 -13.09 -9.05 0.14
C THR A 181 -13.76 -9.96 1.15
N PHE A 182 -13.22 -10.08 2.36
CA PHE A 182 -13.76 -11.01 3.36
C PHE A 182 -15.06 -10.51 3.99
N GLY A 183 -15.23 -9.20 4.10
CA GLY A 183 -16.48 -8.60 4.54
C GLY A 183 -17.65 -8.87 3.58
N ALA A 184 -17.39 -9.16 2.30
CA ALA A 184 -18.45 -9.53 1.36
C ALA A 184 -19.01 -10.95 1.59
N PHE A 185 -18.27 -11.84 2.27
CA PHE A 185 -18.60 -13.27 2.36
C PHE A 185 -18.79 -13.78 3.79
N LEU A 186 -18.34 -13.05 4.80
CA LEU A 186 -18.38 -13.48 6.20
C LEU A 186 -19.48 -12.76 6.97
N LYS A 187 -19.93 -13.39 8.06
CA LYS A 187 -20.75 -12.72 9.08
C LYS A 187 -19.89 -11.84 9.99
N TYR A 188 -20.54 -10.95 10.73
CA TYR A 188 -19.89 -9.93 11.56
C TYR A 188 -18.79 -10.48 12.48
N VAL A 189 -19.10 -11.47 13.33
CA VAL A 189 -18.14 -11.99 14.32
C VAL A 189 -16.92 -12.67 13.66
N PRO A 190 -17.07 -13.65 12.74
CA PRO A 190 -15.93 -14.22 12.01
C PRO A 190 -15.11 -13.17 11.25
N PHE A 191 -15.77 -12.15 10.68
CA PHE A 191 -15.10 -11.05 9.99
C PHE A 191 -14.21 -10.22 10.93
N CYS A 192 -14.73 -9.81 12.09
CA CYS A 192 -13.97 -9.10 13.12
C CYS A 192 -12.77 -9.92 13.61
N LEU A 193 -12.97 -11.23 13.89
CA LEU A 193 -11.89 -12.12 14.32
C LEU A 193 -10.79 -12.23 13.25
N LEU A 194 -11.17 -12.37 11.99
CA LEU A 194 -10.22 -12.46 10.88
C LEU A 194 -9.42 -11.17 10.70
N CYS A 195 -10.03 -9.99 10.88
CA CYS A 195 -9.31 -8.72 10.87
C CYS A 195 -8.35 -8.59 12.06
N ALA A 196 -8.74 -9.08 13.25
CA ALA A 196 -7.93 -9.06 14.47
C ALA A 196 -6.68 -9.95 14.40
N VAL A 197 -6.70 -11.02 13.59
CA VAL A 197 -5.54 -11.91 13.38
C VAL A 197 -4.30 -11.13 12.91
N TRP A 198 -4.47 -10.12 12.06
CA TRP A 198 -3.35 -9.32 11.57
C TRP A 198 -2.64 -8.52 12.67
N VAL A 199 -3.39 -8.05 13.68
CA VAL A 199 -2.81 -7.40 14.86
C VAL A 199 -2.00 -8.41 15.69
N LEU A 200 -2.52 -9.64 15.87
CA LEU A 200 -1.78 -10.69 16.57
C LEU A 200 -0.52 -11.11 15.82
N LEU A 201 -0.59 -11.23 14.49
CA LEU A 201 0.56 -11.55 13.66
C LEU A 201 1.63 -10.45 13.72
N HIS A 202 1.22 -9.18 13.69
CA HIS A 202 2.17 -8.07 13.85
C HIS A 202 2.78 -8.06 15.25
N LEU A 203 2.00 -8.30 16.31
CA LEU A 203 2.51 -8.32 17.69
C LEU A 203 3.52 -9.45 17.90
N LEU A 204 3.21 -10.66 17.41
CA LEU A 204 4.13 -11.79 17.44
C LEU A 204 5.37 -11.52 16.57
N GLY A 205 5.20 -10.87 15.41
CA GLY A 205 6.28 -10.42 14.56
C GLY A 205 7.19 -9.41 15.24
N ALA A 206 6.62 -8.42 15.94
CA ALA A 206 7.33 -7.40 16.70
C ALA A 206 8.17 -8.00 17.84
N LEU A 207 7.83 -9.19 18.33
CA LEU A 207 8.69 -9.93 19.27
C LEU A 207 10.00 -10.43 18.63
N CYS A 208 10.04 -10.56 17.30
CA CYS A 208 11.13 -11.17 16.55
C CYS A 208 12.11 -10.15 15.97
N ILE A 209 11.70 -8.88 15.82
CA ILE A 209 12.53 -7.83 15.23
C ILE A 209 13.49 -7.23 16.27
N PRO A 210 14.69 -6.77 15.86
CA PRO A 210 15.60 -6.07 16.76
C PRO A 210 15.09 -4.66 17.06
N GLU A 211 15.50 -4.09 18.18
CA GLU A 211 15.25 -2.67 18.47
C GLU A 211 16.16 -1.77 17.63
N SER A 212 15.74 -0.55 17.34
CA SER A 212 16.52 0.39 16.51
C SER A 212 17.93 0.62 17.06
N PRO A 213 18.99 0.51 16.21
CA PRO A 213 20.35 0.83 16.63
C PRO A 213 20.51 2.31 17.02
N TYR A 214 19.79 3.23 16.36
CA TYR A 214 19.77 4.66 16.70
C TYR A 214 19.20 4.90 18.10
N TYR A 215 18.09 4.23 18.43
CA TYR A 215 17.51 4.33 19.77
C TYR A 215 18.47 3.83 20.86
N LEU A 216 19.07 2.65 20.63
CA LEU A 216 19.97 2.02 21.59
C LEU A 216 21.24 2.85 21.81
N MET A 217 21.81 3.41 20.75
CA MET A 217 22.92 4.37 20.85
C MET A 217 22.50 5.64 21.61
N GLY A 218 21.30 6.17 21.35
CA GLY A 218 20.74 7.33 22.05
C GLY A 218 20.62 7.13 23.57
N LYS A 219 20.36 5.89 24.01
CA LYS A 219 20.28 5.46 25.41
C LYS A 219 21.63 4.99 25.99
N ASN A 220 22.75 5.20 25.31
CA ASN A 220 24.10 4.77 25.72
C ASN A 220 24.24 3.25 25.92
N HIS A 221 23.62 2.45 25.04
CA HIS A 221 23.75 0.98 25.03
C HIS A 221 24.47 0.47 23.76
N PRO A 222 25.78 0.75 23.60
CA PRO A 222 26.51 0.48 22.36
C PRO A 222 26.59 -1.00 21.99
N GLU A 223 26.74 -1.89 22.97
CA GLU A 223 26.81 -3.34 22.72
C GLU A 223 25.50 -3.88 22.12
N ARG A 224 24.34 -3.41 22.62
CA ARG A 224 23.04 -3.80 22.09
C ARG A 224 22.77 -3.19 20.73
N ALA A 225 23.22 -1.95 20.51
CA ALA A 225 23.13 -1.30 19.21
C ALA A 225 23.95 -2.05 18.15
N ALA A 226 25.18 -2.46 18.48
CA ALA A 226 26.02 -3.29 17.63
C ALA A 226 25.33 -4.63 17.30
N ALA A 227 24.77 -5.32 18.31
CA ALA A 227 24.07 -6.58 18.08
C ALA A 227 22.82 -6.43 17.18
N SER A 228 22.07 -5.33 17.35
CA SER A 228 20.94 -4.98 16.48
C SER A 228 21.41 -4.76 15.04
N LEU A 229 22.44 -3.94 14.86
CA LEU A 229 22.98 -3.60 13.54
C LEU A 229 23.59 -4.83 12.84
N GLN A 230 24.33 -5.67 13.57
CA GLN A 230 24.84 -6.94 13.04
C GLN A 230 23.73 -7.89 12.61
N THR A 231 22.58 -7.89 13.28
CA THR A 231 21.41 -8.68 12.88
C THR A 231 20.82 -8.15 11.57
N LEU A 232 20.76 -6.82 11.42
CA LEU A 232 20.25 -6.16 10.21
C LEU A 232 21.19 -6.33 9.01
N ARG A 233 22.51 -6.25 9.23
CA ARG A 233 23.55 -6.37 8.19
C ARG A 233 24.05 -7.80 7.97
N GLY A 234 23.64 -8.74 8.82
CA GLY A 234 23.91 -10.17 8.68
C GLY A 234 25.38 -10.59 8.85
N SER A 235 26.11 -10.00 9.81
CA SER A 235 27.49 -10.33 10.25
C SER A 235 28.69 -9.60 9.63
N SER A 236 28.48 -8.51 8.88
CA SER A 236 29.58 -7.62 8.48
C SER A 236 30.17 -6.85 9.68
N ASP A 237 31.40 -6.36 9.54
CA ASP A 237 31.93 -5.36 10.48
C ASP A 237 31.01 -4.13 10.43
N THR A 238 30.48 -3.76 11.59
CA THR A 238 29.49 -2.69 11.78
C THR A 238 30.08 -1.52 12.57
N THR A 239 31.38 -1.55 12.84
CA THR A 239 32.06 -0.58 13.71
C THR A 239 32.01 0.84 13.14
N GLU A 240 32.26 1.00 11.84
CA GLU A 240 32.23 2.30 11.16
C GLU A 240 30.81 2.90 11.14
N GLU A 241 29.81 2.09 10.78
CA GLU A 241 28.41 2.54 10.77
C GLU A 241 27.92 2.88 12.19
N LEU A 242 28.32 2.11 13.20
CA LEU A 242 27.97 2.38 14.59
C LEU A 242 28.62 3.69 15.09
N ALA A 243 29.86 3.97 14.68
CA ALA A 243 30.53 5.23 14.97
C ALA A 243 29.81 6.42 14.31
N ALA A 244 29.44 6.30 13.03
CA ALA A 244 28.67 7.32 12.32
C ALA A 244 27.30 7.59 12.99
N ILE A 245 26.61 6.55 13.46
CA ILE A 245 25.35 6.69 14.22
C ILE A 245 25.60 7.42 15.55
N LYS A 246 26.70 7.11 16.25
CA LYS A 246 27.07 7.76 17.50
C LYS A 246 27.29 9.27 17.29
N ASP A 247 28.10 9.62 16.30
CA ASP A 247 28.44 11.01 15.99
C ASP A 247 27.19 11.80 15.61
N PHE A 248 26.30 11.21 14.81
CA PHE A 248 25.01 11.79 14.45
C PHE A 248 24.14 12.09 15.69
N ILE A 249 24.06 11.16 16.64
CA ILE A 249 23.27 11.33 17.87
C ILE A 249 23.89 12.37 18.81
N GLU A 250 25.22 12.41 18.93
CA GLU A 250 25.91 13.42 19.74
C GLU A 250 25.69 14.83 19.17
N GLN A 251 25.77 14.99 17.84
CA GLN A 251 25.42 16.23 17.16
C GLN A 251 23.93 16.60 17.40
N GLN A 252 23.02 15.63 17.30
CA GLN A 252 21.59 15.86 17.54
C GLN A 252 21.30 16.30 18.99
N LYS A 253 22.00 15.72 19.98
CA LYS A 253 21.88 16.12 21.40
C LYS A 253 22.48 17.50 21.66
N ALA A 254 23.62 17.81 21.05
CA ALA A 254 24.27 19.12 21.18
C ALA A 254 23.44 20.26 20.56
N GLN A 255 22.62 19.93 19.55
CA GLN A 255 21.71 20.85 18.87
C GLN A 255 20.24 20.65 19.28
N SER A 256 19.95 20.21 20.50
CA SER A 256 18.55 20.01 20.91
C SER A 256 17.77 21.33 20.84
N TYR A 257 16.82 21.42 19.90
CA TYR A 257 15.94 22.58 19.75
C TYR A 257 14.62 22.34 20.48
N THR A 258 14.10 23.38 21.11
CA THR A 258 12.75 23.38 21.67
C THR A 258 11.73 23.47 20.52
N ILE A 259 10.52 22.90 20.68
CA ILE A 259 9.44 23.01 19.66
C ILE A 259 9.22 24.46 19.23
N SER A 260 9.29 25.40 20.17
CA SER A 260 9.17 26.85 19.91
C SER A 260 10.27 27.38 18.98
N GLU A 261 11.51 26.92 19.14
CA GLU A 261 12.66 27.33 18.33
C GLU A 261 12.57 26.75 16.92
N VAL A 262 12.17 25.47 16.81
CA VAL A 262 11.90 24.82 15.52
C VAL A 262 10.80 25.55 14.76
N LEU A 263 9.72 25.95 15.44
CA LEU A 263 8.61 26.70 14.85
C LEU A 263 8.92 28.18 14.62
N SER A 264 9.98 28.73 15.21
CA SER A 264 10.40 30.11 14.94
C SER A 264 11.13 30.22 13.60
N ASP A 265 11.80 29.15 13.16
CA ASP A 265 12.45 29.08 11.86
C ASP A 265 11.44 29.20 10.70
N LYS A 266 11.73 30.05 9.72
CA LYS A 266 10.84 30.32 8.59
C LYS A 266 10.75 29.12 7.63
N THR A 267 11.85 28.39 7.45
CA THR A 267 11.92 27.20 6.59
C THR A 267 11.09 26.08 7.18
N ASN A 268 11.24 25.82 8.48
CA ASN A 268 10.47 24.81 9.19
C ASN A 268 8.96 25.12 9.19
N ARG A 269 8.57 26.38 9.39
CA ARG A 269 7.15 26.80 9.27
C ARG A 269 6.60 26.58 7.87
N LYS A 270 7.37 26.89 6.83
CA LYS A 270 6.96 26.66 5.45
C LYS A 270 6.79 25.16 5.17
N ALA A 271 7.75 24.33 5.62
CA ALA A 271 7.66 22.88 5.49
C ALA A 271 6.46 22.29 6.25
N LEU A 272 6.20 22.79 7.47
CA LEU A 272 5.05 22.40 8.29
C LEU A 272 3.73 22.82 7.62
N LEU A 273 3.63 24.05 7.11
CA LEU A 273 2.45 24.54 6.39
C LEU A 273 2.16 23.70 5.15
N ILE A 274 3.19 23.36 4.37
CA ILE A 274 3.04 22.46 3.21
C ILE A 274 2.55 21.08 3.66
N SER A 275 3.13 20.53 4.73
CA SER A 275 2.77 19.19 5.23
C SER A 275 1.33 19.15 5.77
N ILE A 276 0.96 20.12 6.61
CA ILE A 276 -0.41 20.26 7.13
C ILE A 276 -1.40 20.56 6.00
N GLY A 277 -1.03 21.43 5.07
CA GLY A 277 -1.86 21.76 3.90
C GLY A 277 -2.12 20.55 3.01
N CYS A 278 -1.08 19.77 2.68
CA CYS A 278 -1.23 18.51 1.95
C CYS A 278 -2.14 17.52 2.67
N MET A 279 -1.98 17.36 4.00
CA MET A 279 -2.86 16.49 4.79
C MET A 279 -4.30 17.01 4.82
N PHE A 280 -4.50 18.31 4.99
CA PHE A 280 -5.84 18.92 4.96
C PHE A 280 -6.55 18.67 3.63
N PHE A 281 -5.91 18.98 2.50
CA PHE A 281 -6.50 18.76 1.18
C PHE A 281 -6.70 17.27 0.88
N GLN A 282 -5.80 16.39 1.35
CA GLN A 282 -6.00 14.94 1.25
C GLN A 282 -7.27 14.51 2.01
N GLN A 283 -7.50 14.99 3.24
CA GLN A 283 -8.71 14.63 3.99
C GLN A 283 -9.98 15.23 3.37
N MET A 284 -9.93 16.48 2.93
CA MET A 284 -11.07 17.18 2.31
C MET A 284 -11.45 16.64 0.93
N SER A 285 -10.61 15.82 0.30
CA SER A 285 -10.98 15.07 -0.92
C SER A 285 -12.07 14.03 -0.68
N GLY A 286 -12.40 13.72 0.58
CA GLY A 286 -13.43 12.75 0.94
C GLY A 286 -12.95 11.29 0.92
N ILE A 287 -11.64 11.05 0.80
CA ILE A 287 -11.09 9.69 0.65
C ILE A 287 -11.52 8.74 1.80
N ASN A 288 -11.55 9.20 3.05
CA ASN A 288 -11.99 8.37 4.18
C ASN A 288 -13.51 8.12 4.17
N VAL A 289 -14.31 9.05 3.66
CA VAL A 289 -15.76 8.85 3.48
C VAL A 289 -15.98 7.75 2.45
N VAL A 290 -15.29 7.82 1.32
CA VAL A 290 -15.35 6.79 0.28
C VAL A 290 -14.90 5.43 0.84
N ILE A 291 -13.80 5.37 1.60
CA ILE A 291 -13.30 4.11 2.17
C ILE A 291 -14.26 3.50 3.21
N PHE A 292 -14.82 4.33 4.11
CA PHE A 292 -15.64 3.84 5.21
C PHE A 292 -17.07 3.47 4.80
N TYR A 293 -17.63 4.10 3.77
CA TYR A 293 -19.01 3.90 3.32
C TYR A 293 -19.09 3.37 1.88
N MET A 294 -18.05 2.69 1.40
CA MET A 294 -17.93 2.28 0.00
C MET A 294 -19.11 1.42 -0.47
N THR A 295 -19.53 0.46 0.36
CA THR A 295 -20.64 -0.45 0.06
C THR A 295 -21.96 0.31 -0.07
N ASP A 296 -22.28 1.16 0.91
CA ASP A 296 -23.51 1.97 0.93
C ASP A 296 -23.57 2.95 -0.25
N ILE A 297 -22.44 3.57 -0.60
CA ILE A 297 -22.35 4.47 -1.76
C ILE A 297 -22.75 3.72 -3.03
N PHE A 298 -22.23 2.52 -3.25
CA PHE A 298 -22.58 1.73 -4.43
C PHE A 298 -24.00 1.17 -4.39
N GLU A 299 -24.50 0.79 -3.21
CA GLU A 299 -25.90 0.38 -3.04
C GLU A 299 -26.86 1.51 -3.43
N SER A 300 -26.56 2.74 -2.99
CA SER A 300 -27.33 3.95 -3.29
C SER A 300 -27.38 4.28 -4.79
N THR A 301 -26.45 3.78 -5.60
CA THR A 301 -26.47 4.01 -7.06
C THR A 301 -27.51 3.18 -7.80
N GLY A 302 -28.07 2.14 -7.17
CA GLY A 302 -29.05 1.24 -7.81
C GLY A 302 -28.48 0.43 -8.99
N SER A 303 -27.16 0.25 -9.06
CA SER A 303 -26.51 -0.47 -10.15
C SER A 303 -26.88 -1.95 -10.20
N ASN A 304 -26.87 -2.56 -11.39
CA ASN A 304 -27.08 -4.00 -11.55
C ASN A 304 -25.89 -4.87 -11.07
N ILE A 305 -24.77 -4.25 -10.66
CA ILE A 305 -23.60 -4.94 -10.12
C ILE A 305 -23.70 -4.93 -8.60
N SER A 306 -23.39 -6.06 -7.94
CA SER A 306 -23.46 -6.13 -6.48
C SER A 306 -22.54 -5.08 -5.82
N PRO A 307 -23.00 -4.34 -4.80
CA PRO A 307 -22.19 -3.33 -4.11
C PRO A 307 -20.86 -3.89 -3.59
N ASN A 308 -20.88 -5.12 -3.08
CA ASN A 308 -19.68 -5.84 -2.66
C ASN A 308 -18.66 -6.05 -3.80
N ALA A 309 -19.10 -6.41 -5.01
CA ALA A 309 -18.20 -6.57 -6.16
C ALA A 309 -17.59 -5.23 -6.61
N CYS A 310 -18.36 -4.15 -6.56
CA CYS A 310 -17.88 -2.80 -6.85
C CYS A 310 -16.82 -2.35 -5.82
N THR A 311 -17.09 -2.53 -4.53
CA THR A 311 -16.17 -2.21 -3.42
C THR A 311 -14.86 -3.01 -3.52
N ILE A 312 -14.93 -4.31 -3.82
CA ILE A 312 -13.73 -5.14 -4.07
C ILE A 312 -12.95 -4.63 -5.29
N THR A 313 -13.63 -4.27 -6.37
CA THR A 313 -13.00 -3.75 -7.58
C THR A 313 -12.25 -2.44 -7.29
N VAL A 314 -12.84 -1.54 -6.50
CA VAL A 314 -12.16 -0.31 -6.08
C VAL A 314 -10.95 -0.60 -5.19
N GLY A 315 -11.04 -1.57 -4.28
CA GLY A 315 -9.88 -2.05 -3.53
C GLY A 315 -8.73 -2.52 -4.44
N ILE A 316 -9.05 -3.32 -5.48
CA ILE A 316 -8.07 -3.78 -6.48
C ILE A 316 -7.47 -2.60 -7.24
N VAL A 317 -8.32 -1.64 -7.66
CA VAL A 317 -7.86 -0.44 -8.35
C VAL A 317 -6.94 0.38 -7.45
N GLN A 318 -7.20 0.53 -6.16
CA GLN A 318 -6.31 1.29 -5.25
C GLN A 318 -4.92 0.66 -5.09
N VAL A 319 -4.80 -0.66 -5.24
CA VAL A 319 -3.49 -1.36 -5.24
C VAL A 319 -2.67 -1.02 -6.49
N LYS A 320 -3.32 -0.73 -7.63
CA LYS A 320 -2.68 -0.53 -8.94
C LYS A 320 -1.83 0.77 -9.05
N PRO A 321 -2.28 1.97 -8.60
CA PRO A 321 -1.52 3.22 -8.58
C PRO A 321 -0.14 3.14 -7.97
N ILE A 322 0.07 2.32 -6.94
CA ILE A 322 1.37 2.20 -6.28
C ILE A 322 2.36 1.45 -7.20
N GLY A 323 1.87 0.46 -7.95
CA GLY A 323 2.63 -0.22 -9.01
C GLY A 323 2.84 0.67 -10.24
N THR A 324 1.80 1.35 -10.73
CA THR A 324 1.92 2.27 -11.88
C THR A 324 2.74 3.51 -11.56
N SER A 325 2.80 3.99 -10.32
CA SER A 325 3.66 5.12 -9.94
C SER A 325 5.14 4.76 -10.05
N LEU A 326 5.53 3.53 -9.69
CA LEU A 326 6.89 3.02 -9.88
C LEU A 326 7.23 2.86 -11.38
N THR A 327 6.30 2.33 -12.18
CA THR A 327 6.45 2.25 -13.65
C THR A 327 6.49 3.64 -14.29
N THR A 328 5.69 4.59 -13.81
CA THR A 328 5.62 5.97 -14.33
C THR A 328 6.88 6.75 -13.99
N CYS A 329 7.41 6.59 -12.76
CA CYS A 329 8.71 7.13 -12.37
C CYS A 329 9.83 6.56 -13.24
N THR A 330 9.84 5.24 -13.47
CA THR A 330 10.80 4.59 -14.36
C THR A 330 10.68 5.12 -15.80
N ASN A 331 9.45 5.30 -16.29
CA ASN A 331 9.17 5.84 -17.62
C ASN A 331 9.70 7.27 -17.79
N TRP A 332 9.34 8.21 -16.90
CA TRP A 332 9.80 9.59 -17.00
C TRP A 332 11.32 9.73 -16.79
N THR A 333 11.93 8.88 -15.96
CA THR A 333 13.39 8.83 -15.80
C THR A 333 14.07 8.35 -17.08
N LEU A 334 13.56 7.30 -17.74
CA LEU A 334 14.08 6.83 -19.02
C LEU A 334 13.88 7.86 -20.14
N VAL A 335 12.74 8.56 -20.18
CA VAL A 335 12.50 9.66 -21.11
C VAL A 335 13.53 10.78 -20.92
N PHE A 336 13.81 11.18 -19.66
CA PHE A 336 14.86 12.16 -19.35
C PHE A 336 16.25 11.70 -19.84
N VAL A 337 16.64 10.46 -19.52
CA VAL A 337 17.95 9.90 -19.93
C VAL A 337 18.06 9.84 -21.45
N VAL A 338 17.05 9.33 -22.15
CA VAL A 338 17.04 9.26 -23.62
C VAL A 338 17.14 10.65 -24.23
N THR A 339 16.41 11.63 -23.69
CA THR A 339 16.44 13.01 -24.18
C THR A 339 17.81 13.65 -23.93
N TYR A 340 18.40 13.46 -22.76
CA TYR A 340 19.74 13.96 -22.42
C TYR A 340 20.83 13.34 -23.29
N VAL A 341 20.82 12.01 -23.44
CA VAL A 341 21.82 11.26 -24.22
C VAL A 341 21.66 11.50 -25.72
N SER A 342 20.44 11.79 -26.22
CA SER A 342 20.20 12.02 -27.65
C SER A 342 20.99 13.19 -28.24
N ASN A 343 21.22 14.25 -27.46
CA ASN A 343 22.00 15.41 -27.89
C ASN A 343 23.47 15.05 -28.08
N GLU A 344 24.04 14.32 -27.12
CA GLU A 344 25.42 13.84 -27.17
C GLU A 344 25.59 12.79 -28.29
N LEU A 345 24.64 11.86 -28.41
CA LEU A 345 24.64 10.81 -29.43
C LEU A 345 24.61 11.38 -30.86
N THR A 346 23.87 12.47 -31.07
CA THR A 346 23.83 13.21 -32.34
C THR A 346 25.15 13.91 -32.64
N HIS A 347 25.85 14.40 -31.61
CA HIS A 347 27.18 15.01 -31.76
C HIS A 347 28.25 14.00 -32.18
N TRP A 348 28.26 12.79 -31.61
CA TRP A 348 29.27 11.76 -31.90
C TRP A 348 28.98 10.93 -33.16
N LEU A 349 27.71 10.60 -33.43
CA LEU A 349 27.33 9.66 -34.49
C LEU A 349 26.56 10.32 -35.66
N GLY A 350 26.32 11.64 -35.57
CA GLY A 350 25.45 12.36 -36.49
C GLY A 350 23.97 11.98 -36.33
N SER A 351 23.09 12.74 -36.96
CA SER A 351 21.64 12.50 -36.88
C SER A 351 21.27 11.09 -37.38
N SER A 352 21.89 10.63 -38.47
CA SER A 352 21.67 9.29 -39.02
C SER A 352 22.09 8.17 -38.04
N GLY A 353 23.22 8.33 -37.34
CA GLY A 353 23.69 7.36 -36.36
C GLY A 353 22.82 7.33 -35.09
N CYS A 354 22.26 8.47 -34.68
CA CYS A 354 21.28 8.57 -33.60
C CYS A 354 19.95 7.85 -33.93
N PHE A 355 19.44 8.00 -35.15
CA PHE A 355 18.23 7.29 -35.58
C PHE A 355 18.46 5.78 -35.74
N LEU A 356 19.65 5.35 -36.19
CA LEU A 356 20.00 3.93 -36.27
C LEU A 356 20.09 3.26 -34.89
N THR A 357 20.62 3.96 -33.89
CA THR A 357 20.68 3.45 -32.50
C THR A 357 19.29 3.33 -31.88
N PHE A 358 18.40 4.31 -32.07
CA PHE A 358 17.00 4.19 -31.63
C PHE A 358 16.27 3.06 -32.35
N SER A 359 16.50 2.88 -33.66
CA SER A 359 15.92 1.79 -34.44
C SER A 359 16.38 0.41 -33.92
N ALA A 360 17.64 0.27 -33.50
CA ALA A 360 18.14 -0.95 -32.89
C ALA A 360 17.46 -1.26 -31.54
N PHE A 361 17.28 -0.25 -30.68
CA PHE A 361 16.53 -0.42 -29.43
C PHE A 361 15.04 -0.74 -29.66
N CYS A 362 14.42 -0.17 -30.69
CA CYS A 362 13.05 -0.55 -31.10
C CYS A 362 12.98 -2.00 -31.56
N LEU A 363 13.96 -2.48 -32.34
CA LEU A 363 14.02 -3.87 -32.79
C LEU A 363 14.25 -4.83 -31.63
N MET A 364 15.15 -4.49 -30.71
CA MET A 364 15.34 -5.24 -29.46
C MET A 364 14.07 -5.27 -28.61
N GLY A 365 13.36 -4.14 -28.51
CA GLY A 365 12.07 -4.03 -27.85
C GLY A 365 10.99 -4.89 -28.49
N ALA A 366 10.95 -4.96 -29.82
CA ALA A 366 10.06 -5.85 -30.56
C ALA A 366 10.39 -7.33 -30.32
N VAL A 367 11.67 -7.70 -30.32
CA VAL A 367 12.12 -9.07 -29.97
C VAL A 367 11.75 -9.41 -28.53
N PHE A 368 11.97 -8.50 -27.58
CA PHE A 368 11.55 -8.66 -26.19
C PHE A 368 10.03 -8.85 -26.08
N ALA A 369 9.23 -8.04 -26.80
CA ALA A 369 7.78 -8.19 -26.82
C ALA A 369 7.35 -9.55 -27.38
N MET A 370 7.95 -9.99 -28.49
CA MET A 370 7.64 -11.29 -29.11
C MET A 370 8.03 -12.49 -28.25
N VAL A 371 9.15 -12.41 -27.50
CA VAL A 371 9.70 -13.53 -26.73
C VAL A 371 9.17 -13.58 -25.30
N ILE A 372 9.00 -12.43 -24.66
CA ILE A 372 8.73 -12.33 -23.21
C ILE A 372 7.30 -11.90 -22.91
N VAL A 373 6.67 -11.08 -23.75
CA VAL A 373 5.30 -10.61 -23.49
C VAL A 373 4.32 -11.67 -23.99
N PRO A 374 3.52 -12.30 -23.10
CA PRO A 374 2.58 -13.33 -23.52
C PRO A 374 1.45 -12.73 -24.36
N GLU A 375 1.16 -13.34 -25.50
CA GLU A 375 0.03 -12.96 -26.37
C GLU A 375 -1.28 -12.99 -25.58
N THR A 376 -2.02 -11.87 -25.57
CA THR A 376 -3.26 -11.68 -24.79
C THR A 376 -4.52 -11.73 -25.65
N LYS A 377 -4.39 -11.77 -26.97
CA LYS A 377 -5.53 -11.84 -27.89
C LYS A 377 -6.39 -13.08 -27.61
N ASN A 378 -7.70 -12.85 -27.52
CA ASN A 378 -8.75 -13.85 -27.25
C ASN A 378 -8.62 -14.60 -25.92
N LYS A 379 -7.98 -14.01 -24.91
CA LYS A 379 -7.86 -14.59 -23.57
C LYS A 379 -8.64 -13.79 -22.54
N SER A 380 -9.25 -14.50 -21.59
CA SER A 380 -9.88 -13.85 -20.44
C SER A 380 -8.83 -13.30 -19.47
N LEU A 381 -9.21 -12.30 -18.67
CA LEU A 381 -8.33 -11.72 -17.64
C LEU A 381 -7.79 -12.79 -16.67
N ALA A 382 -8.62 -13.78 -16.32
CA ALA A 382 -8.25 -14.91 -15.48
C ALA A 382 -7.19 -15.82 -16.15
N GLU A 383 -7.30 -16.07 -17.45
CA GLU A 383 -6.30 -16.83 -18.23
C GLU A 383 -4.96 -16.12 -18.33
N ILE A 384 -4.98 -14.79 -18.45
CA ILE A 384 -3.78 -13.96 -18.51
C ILE A 384 -3.05 -13.99 -17.16
N GLN A 385 -3.77 -13.86 -16.05
CA GLN A 385 -3.22 -13.95 -14.69
C GLN A 385 -2.57 -15.32 -14.44
N LEU A 386 -3.21 -16.41 -14.86
CA LEU A 386 -2.72 -17.77 -14.66
C LEU A 386 -1.45 -18.07 -15.47
N ARG A 387 -1.26 -17.46 -16.63
CA ARG A 387 -0.03 -17.56 -17.43
C ARG A 387 1.14 -16.77 -16.84
N LEU A 388 0.87 -15.62 -16.22
CA LEU A 388 1.89 -14.74 -15.62
C LEU A 388 2.46 -15.28 -14.30
N VAL A 389 1.65 -16.02 -13.53
CA VAL A 389 2.08 -16.67 -12.27
C VAL A 389 3.02 -17.87 -12.52
N GLY A 390 3.16 -18.31 -13.78
CA GLY A 390 4.01 -19.44 -14.17
C GLY A 390 3.36 -20.78 -13.85
N LYS A 391 3.61 -21.79 -14.68
CA LYS A 391 3.14 -23.18 -14.50
C LYS A 391 3.74 -23.80 -13.23
N ARG A 392 3.20 -23.46 -12.06
CA ARG A 392 3.35 -24.23 -10.82
C ARG A 392 2.03 -24.49 -10.09
N ALA A 393 0.91 -24.12 -10.70
CA ALA A 393 -0.40 -24.65 -10.36
C ALA A 393 -0.93 -25.42 -11.58
N ALA A 394 -0.31 -26.56 -11.90
CA ALA A 394 -1.02 -27.59 -12.63
C ALA A 394 -2.09 -28.14 -11.67
N ALA A 395 -3.32 -27.65 -11.78
CA ALA A 395 -4.47 -28.37 -11.24
C ALA A 395 -4.55 -29.73 -11.97
N PRO A 396 -4.83 -30.84 -11.27
CA PRO A 396 -4.93 -32.15 -11.90
C PRO A 396 -6.04 -32.13 -12.96
N ARG A 397 -5.65 -32.39 -14.21
CA ARG A 397 -6.57 -32.65 -15.32
C ARG A 397 -7.11 -34.07 -15.16
N ALA A 398 -8.00 -34.27 -14.19
CA ALA A 398 -8.68 -35.54 -13.93
C ALA A 398 -10.07 -35.31 -13.28
N ALA A 399 -10.91 -34.49 -13.91
CA ALA A 399 -12.34 -34.43 -13.58
C ALA A 399 -13.22 -33.90 -14.74
N VAL A 400 -12.69 -33.85 -15.97
CA VAL A 400 -13.44 -33.34 -17.15
C VAL A 400 -13.72 -34.46 -18.17
N SER A 401 -13.27 -35.70 -17.92
CA SER A 401 -13.58 -36.85 -18.80
C SER A 401 -14.77 -37.70 -18.35
N SER A 402 -15.46 -37.37 -17.24
CA SER A 402 -16.58 -38.16 -16.72
C SER A 402 -17.97 -37.55 -16.92
N ILE A 403 -18.09 -36.42 -17.65
CA ILE A 403 -19.39 -35.79 -17.94
C ILE A 403 -19.73 -35.86 -19.45
N ALA A 404 -18.80 -36.31 -20.29
CA ALA A 404 -19.04 -36.45 -21.74
C ALA A 404 -19.78 -37.76 -22.14
N MET A 405 -20.33 -38.52 -21.19
CA MET A 405 -21.04 -39.78 -21.45
C MET A 405 -22.38 -39.83 -20.73
N THR A 406 -23.19 -38.77 -20.83
CA THR A 406 -24.63 -38.91 -20.60
C THR A 406 -25.35 -37.77 -21.33
N GLU A 407 -25.56 -37.94 -22.63
CA GLU A 407 -26.75 -37.43 -23.36
C GLU A 407 -26.64 -37.88 -24.82
N THR A 408 -27.10 -39.10 -25.06
CA THR A 408 -27.53 -39.54 -26.38
C THR A 408 -29.06 -39.44 -26.40
N THR A 409 -29.58 -38.89 -27.50
CA THR A 409 -30.93 -39.08 -28.06
C THR A 409 -31.97 -38.00 -27.75
N THR A 410 -32.06 -37.00 -28.61
CA THR A 410 -33.28 -36.78 -29.41
C THR A 410 -32.94 -36.08 -30.74
N GLN A 411 -33.11 -36.81 -31.85
CA GLN A 411 -33.15 -36.32 -33.23
C GLN A 411 -34.53 -35.67 -33.52
N LEU A 412 -34.87 -34.86 -34.53
CA LEU A 412 -34.49 -34.49 -35.93
C LEU A 412 -35.26 -33.15 -36.27
N PRO A 413 -35.38 -32.58 -37.50
CA PRO A 413 -34.50 -32.42 -38.68
C PRO A 413 -34.48 -30.99 -39.33
N THR A 414 -33.32 -30.62 -39.92
CA THR A 414 -33.02 -30.13 -41.30
C THR A 414 -33.75 -28.98 -42.06
N VAL A 415 -32.94 -28.23 -42.85
CA VAL A 415 -33.18 -27.56 -44.19
C VAL A 415 -33.74 -26.11 -44.19
N VAL A 416 -33.32 -25.07 -44.97
CA VAL A 416 -32.29 -24.72 -46.00
C VAL A 416 -32.46 -23.19 -46.37
N THR A 417 -31.46 -22.56 -47.02
CA THR A 417 -31.46 -21.32 -47.89
C THR A 417 -31.75 -19.95 -47.23
N ASP A 418 -31.18 -18.79 -47.59
CA ASP A 418 -30.29 -18.37 -48.68
C ASP A 418 -29.66 -16.99 -48.34
N LEU A 419 -28.46 -16.73 -48.86
CA LEU A 419 -27.87 -15.40 -49.05
C LEU A 419 -28.45 -14.76 -50.32
N PRO A 420 -28.35 -13.41 -50.47
CA PRO A 420 -27.45 -12.96 -51.53
C PRO A 420 -26.52 -11.79 -51.16
N THR A 421 -25.47 -11.76 -51.96
CA THR A 421 -24.22 -11.01 -52.03
C THR A 421 -24.28 -9.67 -52.78
N VAL A 422 -23.33 -8.76 -52.46
CA VAL A 422 -22.57 -7.85 -53.37
C VAL A 422 -23.37 -6.63 -53.92
N ALA A 423 -22.88 -5.37 -54.00
CA ALA A 423 -21.56 -4.88 -54.41
C ALA A 423 -21.19 -3.47 -53.86
N THR A 424 -19.87 -3.28 -53.86
CA THR A 424 -19.02 -2.08 -53.97
C THR A 424 -19.59 -0.90 -54.79
N ASP A 425 -19.31 0.35 -54.36
CA ASP A 425 -18.53 1.31 -55.15
C ASP A 425 -18.25 2.62 -54.36
N LEU A 426 -16.97 2.91 -54.17
CA LEU A 426 -16.39 4.25 -53.98
C LEU A 426 -15.98 4.73 -55.38
N PRO A 427 -15.90 6.04 -55.70
CA PRO A 427 -14.67 6.77 -55.33
C PRO A 427 -14.77 8.34 -55.21
N THR A 428 -13.82 8.92 -54.43
CA THR A 428 -12.94 10.09 -54.74
C THR A 428 -13.56 11.46 -55.19
N VAL A 429 -13.10 12.70 -54.88
CA VAL A 429 -11.83 13.31 -54.40
C VAL A 429 -11.97 14.85 -54.56
N VAL A 430 -11.23 15.65 -53.75
CA VAL A 430 -10.70 17.04 -54.03
C VAL A 430 -11.70 18.23 -54.05
N THR A 431 -11.41 19.48 -53.61
CA THR A 431 -10.34 20.16 -52.87
C THR A 431 -10.86 21.57 -52.43
N ASP A 432 -10.05 22.23 -51.58
CA ASP A 432 -9.76 23.68 -51.54
C ASP A 432 -10.65 24.65 -50.74
N SER A 433 -10.00 25.23 -49.71
CA SER A 433 -10.23 26.58 -49.17
C SER A 433 -9.61 27.64 -50.14
N PRO A 434 -9.51 28.97 -49.88
CA PRO A 434 -9.96 29.83 -48.76
C PRO A 434 -10.52 31.23 -49.21
N THR A 435 -11.02 32.07 -48.29
CA THR A 435 -10.96 33.58 -48.22
C THR A 435 -11.97 34.07 -47.16
N VAL A 436 -11.61 34.72 -46.03
CA VAL A 436 -11.12 36.09 -45.73
C VAL A 436 -12.01 37.22 -46.30
N VAL A 437 -12.36 38.17 -45.40
CA VAL A 437 -12.71 39.63 -45.57
C VAL A 437 -13.92 39.98 -44.66
N THR A 438 -13.70 40.40 -43.41
CA THR A 438 -13.64 41.77 -42.81
C THR A 438 -14.98 42.37 -42.35
N GLU A 439 -14.91 42.95 -41.14
CA GLU A 439 -15.62 44.15 -40.62
C GLU A 439 -17.15 44.28 -40.79
N GLU A 440 -17.86 44.41 -39.67
CA GLU A 440 -18.18 45.73 -39.12
C GLU A 440 -18.85 45.60 -37.74
N ALA A 441 -18.50 46.52 -36.85
CA ALA A 441 -19.10 46.72 -35.55
C ALA A 441 -20.41 47.51 -35.68
N LYS A 442 -21.42 47.17 -34.88
CA LYS A 442 -22.28 48.21 -34.29
C LYS A 442 -22.89 47.78 -32.95
N VAL A 443 -22.63 48.66 -32.00
CA VAL A 443 -23.06 48.74 -30.61
C VAL A 443 -24.51 49.28 -30.54
N GLN A 444 -25.13 49.12 -29.36
CA GLN A 444 -26.32 49.81 -28.82
C GLN A 444 -27.69 49.26 -29.25
N GLU A 445 -28.72 49.12 -28.42
CA GLU A 445 -28.97 49.52 -27.01
C GLU A 445 -30.31 48.87 -26.57
N THR A 446 -30.47 48.60 -25.27
CA THR A 446 -31.72 48.67 -24.45
C THR A 446 -33.08 48.19 -24.99
N SER A 447 -33.75 47.29 -24.26
CA SER A 447 -34.72 47.68 -23.20
C SER A 447 -35.54 46.48 -22.67
N GLU A 448 -35.58 46.39 -21.34
CA GLU A 448 -36.65 45.94 -20.43
C GLU A 448 -37.97 45.37 -21.03
N ILE A 449 -38.36 44.12 -20.65
CA ILE A 449 -39.42 43.73 -19.66
C ILE A 449 -40.84 43.73 -20.26
N PRO A 450 -41.79 42.83 -19.87
CA PRO A 450 -41.82 41.98 -18.66
C PRO A 450 -41.72 40.48 -18.86
#